data_AF-D4X9G8-F1
#
_entry.id   AF-D4X9G8-F1
#
_cell.length_a   1.000
_cell.length_b   1.000
_cell.length_c   1.000
_cell.angle_alpha   90.00
_cell.angle_beta   90.00
_cell.angle_gamma   90.00
#
_symmetry.space_group_name_H-M   'P 1'
#
loop_
_entity.id
_entity.type
_entity.pdbx_description
1 polymer ?
#
loop_
_entity_poly.entity_id
_entity_poly.type
_entity_poly.pdbx_seq_one_letter_code
_entity_poly.pdbx_strand_id
1 'polypeptide(L)'
;MNTRVLTGITTTGTPHLGNYAGAIRPAVQASTQPGVDAFFFLADYHALIKCDDPARVARSRLEIAATWLAVGLDHERVTFYRQSDIPEIPELSWLLTCVTAKGMMNRAHAYKASVDQNVAKGVDPDDGITMGLFSYPVLMAADILMFNANRVPVGRDQIQHLEMARDIAQRFNHLYGRDYFTLPEVAIEEDVATLPGLDGRKMSKSYNNTIPLFEGGAKALRASVMRIVTDSRAPGEAKDAENSHLYTLYRAFATSAESALFRKQLEDGMGWGDAKQALYEHLENQLAPMREKYVDLIANPGRIEDILQAGADKARKQALPLMQELRVAVGLRNLNAGAVAGKQGKKDKDKGARFVSFRDETGGFRFRLLAADGEELLLSQRFADPKQAGALMRRLQEETAADVLQASGEGYAAVIDGVTVAEAPAAAQGDADARLTRTREALASLAKE
;
A
#
# COMPACT_ATOMS: atom_id res chain seq x y z
N MET A 1 19.63 7.72 6.84
CA MET A 1 18.25 8.09 6.45
C MET A 1 17.30 7.17 7.18
N ASN A 2 16.26 7.71 7.82
CA ASN A 2 15.25 6.86 8.46
C ASN A 2 14.26 6.37 7.39
N THR A 3 13.78 5.14 7.52
CA THR A 3 12.72 4.58 6.68
C THR A 3 11.39 4.87 7.33
N ARG A 4 10.53 5.63 6.63
CA ARG A 4 9.19 5.91 7.11
C ARG A 4 8.25 4.75 6.83
N VAL A 5 7.64 4.25 7.90
CA VAL A 5 6.70 3.13 7.86
C VAL A 5 5.35 3.63 8.34
N LEU A 6 4.30 3.51 7.51
CA LEU A 6 2.96 4.00 7.84
C LEU A 6 1.97 2.84 7.91
N THR A 7 1.27 2.72 9.04
CA THR A 7 0.28 1.68 9.31
C THR A 7 -1.08 2.30 9.62
N GLY A 8 -2.08 1.96 8.81
CA GLY A 8 -3.47 2.36 9.05
C GLY A 8 -4.22 1.32 9.88
N ILE A 9 -4.94 1.79 10.91
CA ILE A 9 -5.66 0.95 11.87
C ILE A 9 -7.15 1.21 11.71
N THR A 10 -7.89 0.26 11.16
CA THR A 10 -9.34 0.38 10.94
C THR A 10 -10.13 0.41 12.25
N THR A 11 -11.05 1.37 12.40
CA THR A 11 -11.83 1.58 13.63
C THR A 11 -13.26 1.02 13.59
N THR A 12 -13.42 -0.26 13.25
CA THR A 12 -14.75 -0.90 13.07
C THR A 12 -15.09 -2.01 14.09
N GLY A 13 -14.38 -2.05 15.22
CA GLY A 13 -14.76 -2.79 16.42
C GLY A 13 -13.57 -3.17 17.31
N THR A 14 -13.84 -3.95 18.35
CA THR A 14 -12.89 -4.30 19.41
C THR A 14 -11.83 -5.34 18.95
N PRO A 15 -10.53 -5.13 19.21
CA PRO A 15 -9.49 -6.10 18.86
C PRO A 15 -9.64 -7.46 19.55
N HIS A 16 -9.30 -8.54 18.85
CA HIS A 16 -9.22 -9.90 19.37
C HIS A 16 -7.79 -10.44 19.34
N LEU A 17 -7.56 -11.62 19.95
CA LEU A 17 -6.24 -12.23 20.09
C LEU A 17 -5.52 -12.41 18.74
N GLY A 18 -6.27 -12.75 17.69
CA GLY A 18 -5.78 -12.79 16.32
C GLY A 18 -5.21 -11.46 15.80
N ASN A 19 -5.82 -10.31 16.12
CA ASN A 19 -5.26 -9.00 15.75
C ASN A 19 -3.98 -8.71 16.54
N TYR A 20 -3.96 -9.08 17.83
CA TYR A 20 -2.81 -8.87 18.69
C TYR A 20 -1.57 -9.60 18.16
N ALA A 21 -1.65 -10.92 18.00
CA ALA A 21 -0.52 -11.71 17.49
C ALA A 21 -0.22 -11.42 16.01
N GLY A 22 -1.26 -11.14 15.23
CA GLY A 22 -1.20 -11.05 13.77
C GLY A 22 -0.80 -9.69 13.21
N ALA A 23 -0.86 -8.62 14.01
CA ALA A 23 -0.60 -7.28 13.51
C ALA A 23 -0.08 -6.33 14.61
N ILE A 24 -0.76 -6.25 15.76
CA ILE A 24 -0.45 -5.22 16.77
C ILE A 24 0.92 -5.48 17.41
N ARG A 25 1.17 -6.71 17.89
CA ARG A 25 2.45 -7.08 18.53
C ARG A 25 3.64 -6.94 17.56
N PRO A 26 3.61 -7.51 16.34
CA PRO A 26 4.67 -7.30 15.36
C PRO A 26 4.91 -5.82 15.02
N ALA A 27 3.84 -5.05 14.80
CA ALA A 27 3.97 -3.65 14.44
C ALA A 27 4.58 -2.78 15.55
N VAL A 28 4.19 -3.02 16.82
CA VAL A 28 4.81 -2.36 17.97
C VAL A 28 6.30 -2.72 18.06
N GLN A 29 6.66 -4.00 17.91
CA GLN A 29 8.07 -4.44 17.91
C GLN A 29 8.88 -3.88 16.74
N ALA A 30 8.30 -3.81 15.54
CA ALA A 30 8.94 -3.23 14.36
C ALA A 30 9.19 -1.73 14.56
N SER A 31 8.28 -1.01 15.22
CA SER A 31 8.43 0.42 15.52
C SER A 31 9.62 0.73 16.43
N THR A 32 10.10 -0.25 17.22
CA THR A 32 11.27 -0.06 18.10
C THR A 32 12.61 -0.23 17.39
N GLN A 33 12.63 -0.69 16.13
CA GLN A 33 13.88 -0.93 15.41
C GLN A 33 14.61 0.38 15.07
N PRO A 34 15.95 0.45 15.20
CA PRO A 34 16.72 1.63 14.82
C PRO A 34 16.50 2.03 13.36
N GLY A 35 16.39 3.33 13.09
CA GLY A 35 16.19 3.85 11.73
C GLY A 35 14.77 3.74 11.19
N VAL A 36 13.81 3.22 11.96
CA VAL A 36 12.38 3.24 11.61
C VAL A 36 11.72 4.51 12.14
N ASP A 37 11.11 5.28 11.23
CA ASP A 37 10.22 6.39 11.54
C ASP A 37 8.77 5.93 11.39
N ALA A 38 8.15 5.49 12.49
CA ALA A 38 6.86 4.81 12.46
C ALA A 38 5.68 5.78 12.63
N PHE A 39 4.69 5.62 11.75
CA PHE A 39 3.41 6.31 11.77
C PHE A 39 2.30 5.29 11.96
N PHE A 40 1.45 5.55 12.95
CA PHE A 40 0.26 4.77 13.24
C PHE A 40 -0.93 5.70 13.24
N PHE A 41 -1.99 5.36 12.54
CA PHE A 41 -3.19 6.19 12.55
C PHE A 41 -4.47 5.40 12.67
N LEU A 42 -5.41 5.95 13.43
CA LEU A 42 -6.78 5.46 13.50
C LEU A 42 -7.53 5.95 12.26
N ALA A 43 -7.85 5.02 11.35
CA ALA A 43 -8.50 5.29 10.07
C ALA A 43 -10.02 5.52 10.25
N ASP A 44 -10.38 6.58 10.97
CA ASP A 44 -11.76 6.86 11.38
C ASP A 44 -12.64 7.49 10.29
N TYR A 45 -12.10 8.13 9.26
CA TYR A 45 -12.90 8.43 8.05
C TYR A 45 -13.24 7.16 7.27
N HIS A 46 -12.30 6.21 7.17
CA HIS A 46 -12.57 4.93 6.49
C HIS A 46 -13.64 4.08 7.20
N ALA A 47 -13.78 4.23 8.52
CA ALA A 47 -14.82 3.52 9.28
C ALA A 47 -16.23 3.90 8.84
N LEU A 48 -16.45 5.15 8.39
CA LEU A 48 -17.75 5.65 7.93
C LEU A 48 -18.28 4.93 6.68
N ILE A 49 -17.41 4.26 5.92
CA ILE A 49 -17.80 3.49 4.73
C ILE A 49 -18.57 2.23 5.12
N LYS A 50 -18.27 1.65 6.28
CA LYS A 50 -18.79 0.34 6.71
C LYS A 50 -19.66 0.40 7.96
N CYS A 51 -19.69 1.52 8.68
CA CYS A 51 -20.40 1.70 9.92
C CYS A 51 -21.17 3.01 9.90
N ASP A 52 -22.50 2.91 9.97
CA ASP A 52 -23.43 4.02 10.05
C ASP A 52 -23.78 4.41 11.50
N ASP A 53 -23.51 3.53 12.48
CA ASP A 53 -23.68 3.79 13.92
C ASP A 53 -22.54 4.69 14.47
N PRO A 54 -22.82 5.97 14.81
CA PRO A 54 -21.81 6.90 15.31
C PRO A 54 -21.26 6.51 16.69
N ALA A 55 -22.10 5.92 17.55
CA ALA A 55 -21.68 5.49 18.89
C ALA A 55 -20.70 4.33 18.80
N ARG A 56 -20.90 3.42 17.84
CA ARG A 56 -19.96 2.34 17.56
C ARG A 56 -18.62 2.84 17.03
N VAL A 57 -18.61 3.82 16.13
CA VAL A 57 -17.36 4.44 15.63
C VAL A 57 -16.61 5.11 16.79
N ALA A 58 -17.30 5.93 17.59
CA ALA A 58 -16.71 6.59 18.75
C ALA A 58 -16.11 5.60 19.76
N ARG A 59 -16.87 4.56 20.11
CA ARG A 59 -16.39 3.49 21.00
C ARG A 59 -15.20 2.74 20.42
N SER A 60 -15.24 2.38 19.14
CA SER A 60 -14.14 1.64 18.51
C SER A 60 -12.85 2.46 18.45
N ARG A 61 -12.92 3.78 18.23
CA ARG A 61 -11.75 4.68 18.26
C ARG A 61 -11.08 4.62 19.63
N LEU A 62 -11.87 4.77 20.69
CA LEU A 62 -11.40 4.70 22.07
C LEU A 62 -10.75 3.36 22.39
N GLU A 63 -11.46 2.25 22.13
CA GLU A 63 -11.00 0.90 22.47
C GLU A 63 -9.73 0.49 21.72
N ILE A 64 -9.63 0.86 20.45
CA ILE A 64 -8.45 0.58 19.64
C ILE A 64 -7.27 1.41 20.11
N ALA A 65 -7.44 2.72 20.34
CA ALA A 65 -6.37 3.55 20.86
C ALA A 65 -5.83 3.01 22.19
N ALA A 66 -6.73 2.70 23.13
CA ALA A 66 -6.38 2.09 24.40
C ALA A 66 -5.64 0.75 24.22
N THR A 67 -6.06 -0.08 23.25
CA THR A 67 -5.42 -1.37 22.97
C THR A 67 -3.96 -1.21 22.52
N TRP A 68 -3.70 -0.32 21.57
CA TRP A 68 -2.34 -0.11 21.05
C TRP A 68 -1.40 0.44 22.14
N LEU A 69 -1.89 1.40 22.95
CA LEU A 69 -1.14 1.93 24.08
C LEU A 69 -0.90 0.88 25.17
N ALA A 70 -1.91 0.08 25.50
CA ALA A 70 -1.81 -0.99 26.51
C ALA A 70 -0.83 -2.10 26.12
N VAL A 71 -0.74 -2.41 24.82
CA VAL A 71 0.24 -3.37 24.27
C VAL A 71 1.68 -2.82 24.35
N GLY A 72 1.85 -1.50 24.48
CA GLY A 72 3.15 -0.87 24.66
C GLY A 72 3.63 -0.05 23.47
N LEU A 73 2.71 0.46 22.63
CA LEU A 73 3.09 1.44 21.61
C LEU A 73 3.68 2.69 22.28
N ASP A 74 4.96 2.97 22.01
CA ASP A 74 5.68 4.14 22.52
C ASP A 74 5.29 5.39 21.72
N HIS A 75 4.27 6.10 22.20
CA HIS A 75 3.74 7.32 21.57
C HIS A 75 4.70 8.52 21.64
N GLU A 76 5.73 8.48 22.47
CA GLU A 76 6.77 9.52 22.49
C GLU A 76 7.69 9.36 21.29
N ARG A 77 8.03 8.10 20.97
CA ARG A 77 8.86 7.74 19.81
C ARG A 77 8.12 7.80 18.47
N VAL A 78 6.90 7.26 18.39
CA VAL A 78 6.17 7.16 17.12
C VAL A 78 5.27 8.39 16.88
N THR A 79 4.77 8.53 15.65
CA THR A 79 3.67 9.46 15.36
C THR A 79 2.35 8.69 15.38
N PHE A 80 1.56 8.85 16.46
CA PHE A 80 0.29 8.14 16.66
C PHE A 80 -0.90 9.10 16.71
N TYR A 81 -1.80 9.05 15.74
CA TYR A 81 -2.84 10.08 15.55
C TYR A 81 -4.16 9.50 15.03
N ARG A 82 -5.20 10.34 14.97
CA ARG A 82 -6.46 10.02 14.26
C ARG A 82 -6.47 10.65 12.89
N GLN A 83 -6.98 9.91 11.89
CA GLN A 83 -7.12 10.43 10.53
C GLN A 83 -7.94 11.73 10.52
N SER A 84 -9.01 11.79 11.32
CA SER A 84 -9.87 12.97 11.46
C SER A 84 -9.17 14.23 11.99
N ASP A 85 -8.03 14.10 12.67
CA ASP A 85 -7.32 15.23 13.27
C ASP A 85 -6.35 15.90 12.28
N ILE A 86 -6.21 15.33 11.07
CA ILE A 86 -5.35 15.86 10.01
C ILE A 86 -6.23 16.46 8.91
N PRO A 87 -6.63 17.75 9.01
CA PRO A 87 -7.52 18.37 8.03
C PRO A 87 -6.92 18.46 6.62
N GLU A 88 -5.60 18.33 6.50
CA GLU A 88 -4.90 18.30 5.22
C GLU A 88 -5.20 17.01 4.43
N ILE A 89 -5.55 15.88 5.08
CA ILE A 89 -5.82 14.60 4.40
C ILE A 89 -7.05 14.68 3.48
N PRO A 90 -8.23 15.15 3.94
CA PRO A 90 -9.38 15.35 3.04
C PRO A 90 -9.08 16.31 1.88
N GLU A 91 -8.30 17.37 2.12
CA GLU A 91 -7.91 18.30 1.07
C GLU A 91 -7.02 17.63 0.01
N LEU A 92 -6.00 16.87 0.45
CA LEU A 92 -5.17 16.08 -0.44
C LEU A 92 -6.00 15.04 -1.20
N SER A 93 -6.93 14.36 -0.53
CA SER A 93 -7.82 13.39 -1.17
C SER A 93 -8.59 14.01 -2.35
N TRP A 94 -9.04 15.25 -2.22
CA TRP A 94 -9.64 15.98 -3.33
C TRP A 94 -8.66 16.24 -4.48
N LEU A 95 -7.45 16.73 -4.17
CA LEU A 95 -6.43 16.95 -5.21
C LEU A 95 -6.08 15.66 -5.96
N LEU A 96 -5.96 14.55 -5.23
CA LEU A 96 -5.69 13.24 -5.79
C LEU A 96 -6.88 12.72 -6.62
N THR A 97 -8.11 13.00 -6.19
CA THR A 97 -9.32 12.65 -6.95
C THR A 97 -9.29 13.28 -8.34
N CYS A 98 -8.91 14.56 -8.46
CA CYS A 98 -8.83 15.27 -9.74
C CYS A 98 -7.81 14.67 -10.72
N VAL A 99 -6.82 13.93 -10.23
CA VAL A 99 -5.84 13.24 -11.09
C VAL A 99 -6.11 11.73 -11.22
N THR A 100 -7.08 11.18 -10.50
CA THR A 100 -7.36 9.75 -10.53
C THR A 100 -8.31 9.42 -11.69
N ALA A 101 -7.94 8.44 -12.53
CA ALA A 101 -8.82 7.99 -13.59
C ALA A 101 -10.00 7.18 -13.02
N LYS A 102 -11.23 7.50 -13.41
CA LYS A 102 -12.43 6.71 -13.04
C LYS A 102 -12.25 5.21 -13.33
N GLY A 103 -11.64 4.88 -14.47
CA GLY A 103 -11.40 3.48 -14.86
C GLY A 103 -10.54 2.70 -13.86
N MET A 104 -9.64 3.36 -13.12
CA MET A 104 -8.88 2.74 -12.03
C MET A 104 -9.81 2.33 -10.88
N MET A 105 -10.72 3.22 -10.47
CA MET A 105 -11.70 2.92 -9.42
C MET A 105 -12.68 1.81 -9.83
N ASN A 106 -13.11 1.80 -11.09
CA ASN A 106 -13.96 0.72 -11.64
C ASN A 106 -13.30 -0.68 -11.49
N ARG A 107 -11.96 -0.75 -11.37
CA ARG A 107 -11.21 -2.02 -11.23
C ARG A 107 -10.82 -2.36 -9.80
N ALA A 108 -11.12 -1.50 -8.83
CA ALA A 108 -10.83 -1.75 -7.43
C ALA A 108 -11.58 -3.00 -6.94
N HIS A 109 -10.89 -3.90 -6.24
CA HIS A 109 -11.43 -5.21 -5.85
C HIS A 109 -12.70 -5.09 -5.02
N ALA A 110 -12.75 -4.15 -4.07
CA ALA A 110 -13.92 -3.96 -3.21
C ALA A 110 -15.18 -3.52 -3.98
N TYR A 111 -15.01 -2.60 -4.95
CA TYR A 111 -16.11 -2.17 -5.83
C TYR A 111 -16.57 -3.32 -6.72
N LYS A 112 -15.63 -3.95 -7.44
CA LYS A 112 -15.93 -5.09 -8.32
C LYS A 112 -16.64 -6.23 -7.58
N ALA A 113 -16.17 -6.60 -6.38
CA ALA A 113 -16.78 -7.67 -5.60
C ALA A 113 -18.23 -7.33 -5.20
N SER A 114 -18.55 -6.06 -4.97
CA SER A 114 -19.91 -5.61 -4.64
C SER A 114 -20.80 -5.64 -5.88
N VAL A 115 -20.28 -5.17 -7.03
CA VAL A 115 -20.95 -5.26 -8.33
C VAL A 115 -21.25 -6.71 -8.70
N ASP A 116 -20.26 -7.60 -8.59
CA ASP A 116 -20.41 -9.02 -8.92
C ASP A 116 -21.49 -9.69 -8.05
N GLN A 117 -21.57 -9.32 -6.76
CA GLN A 117 -22.63 -9.80 -5.87
C GLN A 117 -24.03 -9.29 -6.27
N ASN A 118 -24.14 -8.04 -6.71
CA ASN A 118 -25.41 -7.45 -7.15
C ASN A 118 -25.88 -8.05 -8.47
N VAL A 119 -24.97 -8.25 -9.42
CA VAL A 119 -25.25 -8.95 -10.69
C VAL A 119 -25.72 -10.38 -10.42
N ALA A 120 -25.06 -11.10 -9.50
CA ALA A 120 -25.48 -12.45 -9.12
C ALA A 120 -26.88 -12.50 -8.46
N LYS A 121 -27.31 -11.42 -7.80
CA LYS A 121 -28.65 -11.26 -7.24
C LYS A 121 -29.69 -10.78 -8.27
N GLY A 122 -29.28 -10.40 -9.47
CA GLY A 122 -30.17 -9.87 -10.51
C GLY A 122 -30.70 -8.46 -10.22
N VAL A 123 -29.97 -7.68 -9.41
CA VAL A 123 -30.30 -6.27 -9.11
C VAL A 123 -29.36 -5.32 -9.87
N ASP A 124 -29.59 -4.00 -9.75
CA ASP A 124 -28.72 -2.99 -10.35
C ASP A 124 -27.26 -3.20 -9.89
N PRO A 125 -26.26 -3.16 -10.80
CA PRO A 125 -24.85 -3.34 -10.45
C PRO A 125 -24.37 -2.46 -9.29
N ASP A 126 -24.85 -1.22 -9.21
CA ASP A 126 -24.47 -0.24 -8.20
C ASP A 126 -25.45 -0.18 -7.01
N ASP A 127 -26.39 -1.12 -6.89
CA ASP A 127 -27.35 -1.19 -5.78
C ASP A 127 -26.63 -1.22 -4.42
N GLY A 128 -26.95 -0.27 -3.53
CA GLY A 128 -26.31 -0.13 -2.22
C GLY A 128 -24.83 0.29 -2.23
N ILE A 129 -24.23 0.58 -3.39
CA ILE A 129 -22.84 1.03 -3.49
C ILE A 129 -22.76 2.53 -3.29
N THR A 130 -22.04 2.97 -2.26
CA THR A 130 -21.83 4.39 -1.97
C THR A 130 -20.57 4.93 -2.65
N MET A 131 -20.52 6.25 -2.86
CA MET A 131 -19.29 6.92 -3.30
C MET A 131 -18.12 6.74 -2.33
N GLY A 132 -18.40 6.52 -1.04
CA GLY A 132 -17.39 6.15 -0.05
C GLY A 132 -16.72 4.82 -0.41
N LEU A 133 -17.51 3.77 -0.69
CA LEU A 133 -16.97 2.47 -1.11
C LEU A 133 -16.22 2.54 -2.45
N PHE A 134 -16.71 3.36 -3.39
CA PHE A 134 -16.07 3.53 -4.69
C PHE A 134 -14.75 4.32 -4.62
N SER A 135 -14.66 5.30 -3.73
CA SER A 135 -13.59 6.32 -3.74
C SER A 135 -12.57 6.19 -2.62
N TYR A 136 -12.78 5.32 -1.63
CA TYR A 136 -11.84 5.16 -0.51
C TYR A 136 -10.40 4.81 -0.90
N PRO A 137 -10.09 4.15 -2.03
CA PRO A 137 -8.70 3.95 -2.43
C PRO A 137 -7.96 5.28 -2.64
N VAL A 138 -8.66 6.34 -3.05
CA VAL A 138 -8.07 7.69 -3.17
C VAL A 138 -7.83 8.32 -1.81
N LEU A 139 -8.74 8.14 -0.85
CA LEU A 139 -8.52 8.57 0.55
C LEU A 139 -7.34 7.82 1.17
N MET A 140 -7.24 6.51 0.94
CA MET A 140 -6.11 5.70 1.41
C MET A 140 -4.78 6.14 0.76
N ALA A 141 -4.80 6.50 -0.53
CA ALA A 141 -3.65 7.11 -1.17
C ALA A 141 -3.27 8.45 -0.50
N ALA A 142 -4.25 9.30 -0.16
CA ALA A 142 -3.98 10.54 0.56
C ALA A 142 -3.34 10.29 1.93
N ASP A 143 -3.82 9.29 2.69
CA ASP A 143 -3.23 8.91 3.99
C ASP A 143 -1.75 8.55 3.87
N ILE A 144 -1.39 7.78 2.84
CA ILE A 144 -0.02 7.31 2.61
C ILE A 144 0.88 8.44 2.09
N LEU A 145 0.40 9.19 1.10
CA LEU A 145 1.19 10.19 0.38
C LEU A 145 1.37 11.49 1.16
N MET A 146 0.43 11.83 2.07
CA MET A 146 0.57 13.01 2.95
C MET A 146 1.85 12.99 3.78
N PHE A 147 2.32 11.79 4.13
CA PHE A 147 3.53 11.61 4.92
C PHE A 147 4.69 11.04 4.10
N ASN A 148 4.55 10.90 2.78
CA ASN A 148 5.60 10.35 1.92
C ASN A 148 6.18 9.03 2.47
N ALA A 149 5.30 8.11 2.88
CA ALA A 149 5.73 6.85 3.47
C ALA A 149 6.59 6.04 2.49
N ASN A 150 7.71 5.50 2.96
CA ASN A 150 8.57 4.64 2.17
C ASN A 150 8.01 3.22 2.09
N ARG A 151 7.49 2.73 3.23
CA ARG A 151 6.93 1.38 3.36
C ARG A 151 5.56 1.42 4.01
N VAL A 152 4.66 0.58 3.51
CA VAL A 152 3.32 0.41 4.08
C VAL A 152 3.10 -1.08 4.36
N PRO A 153 3.09 -1.50 5.64
CA PRO A 153 2.80 -2.88 6.01
C PRO A 153 1.34 -3.18 5.71
N VAL A 154 1.10 -4.14 4.80
CA VAL A 154 -0.26 -4.51 4.41
C VAL A 154 -0.39 -6.01 4.19
N GLY A 155 -1.60 -6.53 4.40
CA GLY A 155 -1.96 -7.88 3.99
C GLY A 155 -1.93 -8.05 2.47
N ARG A 156 -1.78 -9.29 2.00
CA ARG A 156 -1.76 -9.61 0.56
C ARG A 156 -3.01 -9.12 -0.18
N ASP A 157 -4.14 -9.03 0.51
CA ASP A 157 -5.43 -8.55 -0.01
C ASP A 157 -5.46 -7.03 -0.26
N GLN A 158 -4.51 -6.27 0.28
CA GLN A 158 -4.44 -4.81 0.16
C GLN A 158 -3.31 -4.34 -0.77
N ILE A 159 -2.59 -5.25 -1.44
CA ILE A 159 -1.50 -4.90 -2.38
C ILE A 159 -2.03 -3.98 -3.48
N GLN A 160 -3.23 -4.25 -4.00
CA GLN A 160 -3.86 -3.42 -5.04
C GLN A 160 -4.02 -1.96 -4.59
N HIS A 161 -4.37 -1.70 -3.32
CA HIS A 161 -4.51 -0.32 -2.84
C HIS A 161 -3.19 0.43 -2.88
N LEU A 162 -2.08 -0.25 -2.60
CA LEU A 162 -0.76 0.36 -2.68
C LEU A 162 -0.33 0.62 -4.11
N GLU A 163 -0.60 -0.31 -5.04
CA GLU A 163 -0.38 -0.10 -6.48
C GLU A 163 -1.17 1.12 -6.97
N MET A 164 -2.44 1.25 -6.57
CA MET A 164 -3.27 2.41 -6.90
C MET A 164 -2.68 3.71 -6.33
N ALA A 165 -2.21 3.71 -5.08
CA ALA A 165 -1.56 4.87 -4.48
C ALA A 165 -0.29 5.28 -5.24
N ARG A 166 0.51 4.32 -5.71
CA ARG A 166 1.71 4.56 -6.54
C ARG A 166 1.33 5.17 -7.89
N ASP A 167 0.35 4.62 -8.58
CA ASP A 167 -0.10 5.14 -9.89
C ASP A 167 -0.64 6.57 -9.77
N ILE A 168 -1.42 6.84 -8.71
CA ILE A 168 -1.94 8.18 -8.40
C ILE A 168 -0.77 9.15 -8.12
N ALA A 169 0.21 8.75 -7.31
CA ALA A 169 1.40 9.55 -7.01
C ALA A 169 2.22 9.87 -8.28
N GLN A 170 2.50 8.86 -9.11
CA GLN A 170 3.21 9.03 -10.38
C GLN A 170 2.48 10.01 -11.30
N ARG A 171 1.16 9.88 -11.42
CA ARG A 171 0.35 10.76 -12.26
C ARG A 171 0.35 12.20 -11.75
N PHE A 172 0.25 12.40 -10.42
CA PHE A 172 0.34 13.72 -9.82
C PHE A 172 1.71 14.36 -10.11
N ASN A 173 2.80 13.64 -9.82
CA ASN A 173 4.16 14.11 -10.05
C ASN A 173 4.39 14.50 -11.52
N HIS A 174 3.93 13.66 -12.45
CA HIS A 174 4.02 13.91 -13.89
C HIS A 174 3.24 15.16 -14.32
N LEU A 175 1.98 15.28 -13.88
CA LEU A 175 1.08 16.37 -14.30
C LEU A 175 1.57 17.75 -13.86
N TYR A 176 2.15 17.82 -12.66
CA TYR A 176 2.64 19.05 -12.05
C TYR A 176 4.16 19.23 -12.15
N GLY A 177 4.87 18.29 -12.78
CA GLY A 177 6.25 18.46 -13.25
C GLY A 177 7.33 18.43 -12.18
N ARG A 178 7.08 17.78 -11.04
CA ARG A 178 8.02 17.62 -9.92
C ARG A 178 7.68 16.35 -9.14
N ASP A 179 8.69 15.74 -8.53
CA ASP A 179 8.51 14.62 -7.59
C ASP A 179 8.04 15.14 -6.23
N TYR A 180 6.74 15.35 -6.09
CA TYR A 180 6.11 15.72 -4.81
C TYR A 180 5.97 14.52 -3.88
N PHE A 181 5.71 13.36 -4.48
CA PHE A 181 5.41 12.14 -3.75
C PHE A 181 6.47 11.05 -3.94
N THR A 182 6.83 10.42 -2.83
CA THR A 182 7.55 9.14 -2.79
C THR A 182 6.60 8.01 -3.19
N LEU A 183 7.09 7.06 -3.98
CA LEU A 183 6.30 5.89 -4.38
C LEU A 183 6.43 4.80 -3.29
N PRO A 184 5.38 4.53 -2.51
CA PRO A 184 5.48 3.62 -1.37
C PRO A 184 5.71 2.17 -1.81
N GLU A 185 6.47 1.41 -1.03
CA GLU A 185 6.72 -0.01 -1.25
C GLU A 185 5.88 -0.87 -0.30
N VAL A 186 5.45 -2.05 -0.80
CA VAL A 186 4.77 -3.04 0.03
C VAL A 186 5.77 -3.60 1.03
N ALA A 187 5.44 -3.55 2.31
CA ALA A 187 6.11 -4.36 3.32
C ALA A 187 5.22 -5.57 3.63
N ILE A 188 5.58 -6.74 3.10
CA ILE A 188 4.90 -7.99 3.45
C ILE A 188 5.61 -8.55 4.68
N GLU A 189 4.87 -8.75 5.78
CA GLU A 189 5.40 -9.51 6.91
C GLU A 189 5.35 -11.00 6.53
N GLU A 190 6.52 -11.59 6.23
CA GLU A 190 6.62 -12.96 5.72
C GLU A 190 6.27 -14.04 6.78
N ASP A 191 6.34 -13.69 8.06
CA ASP A 191 6.35 -14.67 9.17
C ASP A 191 5.13 -14.62 10.11
N VAL A 192 4.10 -13.83 9.81
CA VAL A 192 2.95 -13.72 10.73
C VAL A 192 1.90 -14.78 10.44
N ALA A 193 2.02 -15.90 11.16
CA ALA A 193 1.05 -16.99 11.13
C ALA A 193 -0.35 -16.48 11.49
N THR A 194 -1.32 -16.76 10.62
CA THR A 194 -2.74 -16.50 10.91
C THR A 194 -3.20 -17.39 12.07
N LEU A 195 -3.62 -16.79 13.18
CA LEU A 195 -4.11 -17.56 14.31
C LEU A 195 -5.46 -18.24 14.01
N PRO A 196 -5.63 -19.52 14.40
CA PRO A 196 -6.92 -20.18 14.36
C PRO A 196 -7.84 -19.61 15.45
N GLY A 197 -9.15 -19.62 15.18
CA GLY A 197 -10.20 -19.32 16.13
C GLY A 197 -10.58 -20.54 16.96
N LEU A 198 -11.71 -20.42 17.67
CA LEU A 198 -12.26 -21.47 18.55
C LEU A 198 -12.56 -22.79 17.83
N ASP A 199 -12.72 -22.75 16.51
CA ASP A 199 -13.16 -23.86 15.67
C ASP A 199 -12.07 -24.32 14.68
N GLY A 200 -10.83 -23.84 14.83
CA GLY A 200 -9.71 -24.16 13.94
C GLY A 200 -9.63 -23.36 12.64
N ARG A 201 -10.70 -22.67 12.21
CA ARG A 201 -10.66 -21.75 11.05
C ARG A 201 -9.90 -20.47 11.42
N LYS A 202 -9.52 -19.63 10.44
CA LYS A 202 -8.93 -18.29 10.71
C LYS A 202 -9.79 -17.54 11.75
N MET A 203 -9.16 -16.98 12.77
CA MET A 203 -9.85 -16.18 13.78
C MET A 203 -10.46 -14.93 13.13
N SER A 204 -11.78 -14.80 13.16
CA SER A 204 -12.52 -13.68 12.57
C SER A 204 -13.85 -13.46 13.28
N LYS A 205 -14.23 -12.19 13.45
CA LYS A 205 -15.55 -11.81 13.97
C LYS A 205 -16.69 -12.35 13.11
N SER A 206 -16.51 -12.39 11.79
CA SER A 206 -17.53 -12.89 10.84
C SER A 206 -17.84 -14.38 11.03
N TYR A 207 -16.89 -15.14 11.58
CA TYR A 207 -17.08 -16.57 11.89
C TYR A 207 -17.52 -16.83 13.33
N ASN A 208 -17.66 -15.76 14.13
CA ASN A 208 -18.01 -15.85 15.55
C ASN A 208 -17.10 -16.82 16.34
N ASN A 209 -15.82 -16.87 15.97
CA ASN A 209 -14.83 -17.82 16.52
C ASN A 209 -13.65 -17.10 17.21
N THR A 210 -13.84 -15.87 17.67
CA THR A 210 -12.77 -15.05 18.25
C THR A 210 -12.50 -15.33 19.72
N ILE A 211 -11.25 -15.14 20.15
CA ILE A 211 -10.87 -15.01 21.55
C ILE A 211 -10.68 -13.52 21.85
N PRO A 212 -11.42 -12.91 22.80
CA PRO A 212 -11.30 -11.49 23.11
C PRO A 212 -9.91 -11.18 23.67
N LEU A 213 -9.39 -9.99 23.36
CA LEU A 213 -8.09 -9.55 23.88
C LEU A 213 -8.23 -9.00 25.31
N PHE A 214 -9.03 -7.93 25.49
CA PHE A 214 -9.27 -7.30 26.79
C PHE A 214 -10.76 -7.23 27.17
N GLU A 215 -11.67 -7.28 26.20
CA GLU A 215 -13.11 -7.22 26.43
C GLU A 215 -13.59 -8.36 27.35
N GLY A 216 -14.38 -8.02 28.36
CA GLY A 216 -14.90 -8.97 29.35
C GLY A 216 -13.86 -9.57 30.31
N GLY A 217 -12.62 -9.10 30.25
CA GLY A 217 -11.52 -9.42 31.16
C GLY A 217 -11.13 -10.90 31.24
N ALA A 218 -10.48 -11.29 32.34
CA ALA A 218 -9.99 -12.67 32.56
C ALA A 218 -11.10 -13.71 32.41
N LYS A 219 -12.32 -13.37 32.86
CA LYS A 219 -13.49 -14.26 32.78
C LYS A 219 -13.87 -14.57 31.33
N ALA A 220 -13.91 -13.57 30.45
CA ALA A 220 -14.26 -13.76 29.04
C ALA A 220 -13.14 -14.49 28.26
N LEU A 221 -11.87 -14.21 28.58
CA LEU A 221 -10.74 -14.98 28.07
C LEU A 221 -10.87 -16.46 28.44
N ARG A 222 -11.04 -16.77 29.74
CA ARG A 222 -11.21 -18.14 30.22
C ARG A 222 -12.37 -18.85 29.55
N ALA A 223 -13.55 -18.21 29.53
CA ALA A 223 -14.74 -18.79 28.90
C ALA A 223 -14.54 -19.07 27.40
N SER A 224 -13.76 -18.24 26.70
CA SER A 224 -13.46 -18.47 25.29
C SER A 224 -12.45 -19.60 25.09
N VAL A 225 -11.36 -19.63 25.86
CA VAL A 225 -10.36 -20.72 25.81
C VAL A 225 -11.00 -22.07 26.09
N MET A 226 -11.91 -22.16 27.06
CA MET A 226 -12.59 -23.41 27.40
C MET A 226 -13.49 -23.94 26.26
N ARG A 227 -13.97 -23.06 25.37
CA ARG A 227 -14.81 -23.40 24.21
C ARG A 227 -14.01 -23.82 22.96
N ILE A 228 -12.68 -23.77 22.99
CA ILE A 228 -11.85 -24.24 21.87
C ILE A 228 -12.23 -25.69 21.55
N VAL A 229 -12.53 -25.97 20.29
CA VAL A 229 -12.93 -27.31 19.84
C VAL A 229 -11.71 -28.23 19.90
N THR A 230 -11.87 -29.44 20.41
CA THR A 230 -10.81 -30.46 20.46
C THR A 230 -11.38 -31.79 20.00
N ASP A 231 -10.54 -32.81 19.84
CA ASP A 231 -11.00 -34.16 19.56
C ASP A 231 -11.57 -34.87 20.81
N SER A 232 -12.04 -36.11 20.64
CA SER A 232 -12.66 -36.93 21.68
C SER A 232 -11.71 -37.85 22.46
N ARG A 233 -10.38 -37.70 22.29
CA ARG A 233 -9.40 -38.53 23.00
C ARG A 233 -9.46 -38.32 24.52
N ALA A 234 -9.39 -39.40 25.28
CA ALA A 234 -9.47 -39.37 26.73
C ALA A 234 -8.18 -38.84 27.39
N PRO A 235 -8.21 -38.40 28.66
CA PRO A 235 -6.99 -38.25 29.46
C PRO A 235 -6.20 -39.57 29.53
N GLY A 236 -4.89 -39.49 29.37
CA GLY A 236 -3.99 -40.65 29.24
C GLY A 236 -3.75 -41.09 27.79
N GLU A 237 -4.61 -40.70 26.84
CA GLU A 237 -4.38 -40.95 25.41
C GLU A 237 -3.52 -39.86 24.78
N ALA A 238 -2.48 -40.28 24.05
CA ALA A 238 -1.58 -39.41 23.31
C ALA A 238 -2.33 -38.53 22.30
N LYS A 239 -2.00 -37.23 22.26
CA LYS A 239 -2.63 -36.25 21.37
C LYS A 239 -1.68 -35.85 20.25
N ASP A 240 -2.25 -35.67 19.07
CA ASP A 240 -1.54 -35.07 17.93
C ASP A 240 -1.49 -33.54 18.11
N ALA A 241 -0.38 -33.06 18.68
CA ALA A 241 -0.20 -31.65 18.97
C ALA A 241 -0.12 -30.81 17.69
N GLU A 242 0.59 -31.26 16.65
CA GLU A 242 0.79 -30.47 15.44
C GLU A 242 -0.50 -30.27 14.64
N ASN A 243 -1.45 -31.22 14.71
CA ASN A 243 -2.78 -31.06 14.12
C ASN A 243 -3.81 -30.42 15.07
N SER A 244 -3.40 -29.99 16.26
CA SER A 244 -4.27 -29.30 17.21
C SER A 244 -4.17 -27.78 17.08
N HIS A 245 -5.31 -27.13 16.84
CA HIS A 245 -5.34 -25.67 16.84
C HIS A 245 -5.18 -25.07 18.24
N LEU A 246 -5.43 -25.83 19.32
CA LEU A 246 -5.09 -25.42 20.69
C LEU A 246 -3.57 -25.29 20.85
N TYR A 247 -2.82 -26.28 20.36
CA TYR A 247 -1.36 -26.21 20.38
C TYR A 247 -0.82 -25.07 19.51
N THR A 248 -1.43 -24.85 18.34
CA THR A 248 -1.09 -23.70 17.48
C THR A 248 -1.26 -22.36 18.21
N LEU A 249 -2.35 -22.21 18.97
CA LEU A 249 -2.58 -21.04 19.82
C LEU A 249 -1.51 -20.94 20.92
N TYR A 250 -1.22 -22.03 21.64
CA TYR A 250 -0.21 -22.02 22.69
C TYR A 250 1.17 -21.61 22.17
N ARG A 251 1.62 -22.24 21.08
CA ARG A 251 2.91 -21.97 20.42
C ARG A 251 3.10 -20.50 20.04
N ALA A 252 2.04 -19.81 19.61
CA ALA A 252 2.11 -18.42 19.18
C ALA A 252 2.40 -17.41 20.31
N PHE A 253 2.28 -17.85 21.56
CA PHE A 253 2.58 -17.06 22.76
C PHE A 253 3.68 -17.69 23.61
N ALA A 254 4.23 -18.83 23.22
CA ALA A 254 5.22 -19.56 24.00
C ALA A 254 6.62 -19.40 23.39
N THR A 255 7.64 -19.47 24.24
CA THR A 255 9.01 -19.71 23.79
C THR A 255 9.13 -21.11 23.16
N SER A 256 10.18 -21.33 22.37
CA SER A 256 10.43 -22.64 21.75
C SER A 256 10.51 -23.78 22.79
N ALA A 257 11.07 -23.50 23.97
CA ALA A 257 11.19 -24.46 25.06
C ALA A 257 9.83 -24.80 25.70
N GLU A 258 9.02 -23.78 26.02
CA GLU A 258 7.66 -23.95 26.56
C GLU A 258 6.76 -24.69 25.56
N SER A 259 6.85 -24.34 24.28
CA SER A 259 6.08 -25.01 23.22
C SER A 259 6.47 -26.48 23.11
N ALA A 260 7.77 -26.80 23.13
CA ALA A 260 8.24 -28.18 23.06
C ALA A 260 7.80 -29.02 24.28
N LEU A 261 7.85 -28.42 25.48
CA LEU A 261 7.36 -29.07 26.70
C LEU A 261 5.85 -29.33 26.63
N PHE A 262 5.06 -28.33 26.26
CA PHE A 262 3.61 -28.46 26.16
C PHE A 262 3.19 -29.48 25.10
N ARG A 263 3.89 -29.51 23.96
CA ARG A 263 3.75 -30.56 22.95
C ARG A 263 3.97 -31.94 23.54
N LYS A 264 5.10 -32.13 24.24
CA LYS A 264 5.43 -33.41 24.86
C LYS A 264 4.36 -33.84 25.87
N GLN A 265 3.85 -32.92 26.69
CA GLN A 265 2.78 -33.22 27.64
C GLN A 265 1.49 -33.70 26.95
N LEU A 266 1.12 -33.11 25.81
CA LEU A 266 -0.02 -33.55 25.00
C LEU A 266 0.22 -34.96 24.42
N GLU A 267 1.42 -35.20 23.89
CA GLU A 267 1.82 -36.50 23.32
C GLU A 267 1.94 -37.60 24.42
N ASP A 268 2.31 -37.23 25.64
CA ASP A 268 2.38 -38.10 26.83
C ASP A 268 1.00 -38.35 27.49
N GLY A 269 -0.07 -37.72 27.00
CA GLY A 269 -1.45 -38.03 27.39
C GLY A 269 -2.19 -36.98 28.21
N MET A 270 -1.67 -35.76 28.39
CA MET A 270 -2.37 -34.65 29.09
C MET A 270 -3.82 -34.49 28.61
N GLY A 271 -4.80 -34.41 29.50
CA GLY A 271 -6.21 -34.23 29.11
C GLY A 271 -6.50 -32.88 28.43
N TRP A 272 -7.51 -32.80 27.54
CA TRP A 272 -7.86 -31.54 26.88
C TRP A 272 -8.35 -30.45 27.84
N GLY A 273 -8.98 -30.82 28.95
CA GLY A 273 -9.36 -29.87 30.01
C GLY A 273 -8.15 -29.17 30.62
N ASP A 274 -7.12 -29.97 30.98
CA ASP A 274 -5.87 -29.45 31.54
C ASP A 274 -5.09 -28.63 30.51
N ALA A 275 -5.06 -29.08 29.24
CA ALA A 275 -4.43 -28.34 28.15
C ALA A 275 -5.08 -26.96 27.93
N LYS A 276 -6.42 -26.88 28.00
CA LYS A 276 -7.16 -25.60 27.92
C LYS A 276 -6.86 -24.71 29.12
N GLN A 277 -6.77 -25.28 30.32
CA GLN A 277 -6.42 -24.54 31.52
C GLN A 277 -4.99 -23.99 31.46
N ALA A 278 -4.02 -24.78 31.00
CA ALA A 278 -2.64 -24.36 30.78
C ALA A 278 -2.54 -23.23 29.73
N LEU A 279 -3.28 -23.33 28.61
CA LEU A 279 -3.35 -22.25 27.61
C LEU A 279 -3.93 -20.96 28.21
N TYR A 280 -5.01 -21.07 28.99
CA TYR A 280 -5.60 -19.91 29.66
C TYR A 280 -4.60 -19.23 30.60
N GLU A 281 -3.92 -19.99 31.46
CA GLU A 281 -2.94 -19.46 32.40
C GLU A 281 -1.77 -18.79 31.67
N HIS A 282 -1.27 -19.43 30.61
CA HIS A 282 -0.18 -18.88 29.79
C HIS A 282 -0.56 -17.54 29.13
N LEU A 283 -1.76 -17.46 28.56
CA LEU A 283 -2.29 -16.22 27.98
C LEU A 283 -2.53 -15.17 29.05
N GLU A 284 -3.15 -15.54 30.18
CA GLU A 284 -3.48 -14.62 31.26
C GLU A 284 -2.23 -13.97 31.86
N ASN A 285 -1.15 -14.75 32.08
CA ASN A 285 0.11 -14.23 32.59
C ASN A 285 0.71 -13.12 31.70
N GLN A 286 0.53 -13.21 30.38
CA GLN A 286 1.02 -12.20 29.44
C GLN A 286 0.06 -11.04 29.26
N LEU A 287 -1.25 -11.31 29.24
CA LEU A 287 -2.27 -10.32 28.93
C LEU A 287 -2.70 -9.51 30.14
N ALA A 288 -2.59 -10.03 31.38
CA ALA A 288 -3.03 -9.33 32.59
C ALA A 288 -2.37 -7.95 32.76
N PRO A 289 -1.03 -7.79 32.63
CA PRO A 289 -0.39 -6.48 32.77
C PRO A 289 -0.83 -5.48 31.70
N MET A 290 -1.07 -5.96 30.47
CA MET A 290 -1.58 -5.11 29.38
C MET A 290 -3.04 -4.75 29.64
N ARG A 291 -3.84 -5.68 30.15
CA ARG A 291 -5.26 -5.45 30.48
C ARG A 291 -5.43 -4.42 31.59
N GLU A 292 -4.56 -4.42 32.60
CA GLU A 292 -4.57 -3.39 33.65
C GLU A 292 -4.39 -1.99 33.05
N LYS A 293 -3.39 -1.82 32.17
CA LYS A 293 -3.18 -0.56 31.43
C LYS A 293 -4.38 -0.19 30.57
N TYR A 294 -4.95 -1.16 29.85
CA TYR A 294 -6.14 -0.95 29.03
C TYR A 294 -7.31 -0.44 29.88
N VAL A 295 -7.59 -1.07 31.02
CA VAL A 295 -8.69 -0.68 31.92
C VAL A 295 -8.47 0.72 32.48
N ASP A 296 -7.25 1.06 32.89
CA ASP A 296 -6.90 2.41 33.35
C ASP A 296 -7.11 3.46 32.24
N LEU A 297 -6.67 3.18 31.01
CA LEU A 297 -6.85 4.05 29.85
C LEU A 297 -8.33 4.26 29.49
N ILE A 298 -9.13 3.19 29.53
CA ILE A 298 -10.58 3.27 29.28
C ILE A 298 -11.30 4.08 30.36
N ALA A 299 -10.87 3.96 31.63
CA ALA A 299 -11.41 4.75 32.72
C ALA A 299 -10.99 6.23 32.66
N ASN A 300 -9.89 6.54 31.96
CA ASN A 300 -9.31 7.88 31.85
C ASN A 300 -9.13 8.31 30.37
N PRO A 301 -10.22 8.44 29.60
CA PRO A 301 -10.15 8.69 28.15
C PRO A 301 -9.44 9.99 27.78
N GLY A 302 -9.40 10.98 28.68
CA GLY A 302 -8.65 12.24 28.48
C GLY A 302 -7.15 12.00 28.23
N ARG A 303 -6.54 10.98 28.84
CA ARG A 303 -5.13 10.64 28.58
C ARG A 303 -4.91 10.19 27.14
N ILE A 304 -5.86 9.42 26.59
CA ILE A 304 -5.81 8.98 25.19
C ILE A 304 -5.98 10.18 24.26
N GLU A 305 -6.90 11.09 24.59
CA GLU A 305 -7.11 12.33 23.83
C GLU A 305 -5.82 13.16 23.76
N ASP A 306 -5.18 13.42 24.90
CA ASP A 306 -3.93 14.18 24.97
C ASP A 306 -2.82 13.55 24.12
N ILE A 307 -2.67 12.22 24.18
CA ILE A 307 -1.69 11.47 23.38
C ILE A 307 -1.97 11.61 21.89
N LEU A 308 -3.23 11.41 21.47
CA LEU A 308 -3.62 11.49 20.06
C LEU A 308 -3.48 12.90 19.49
N GLN A 309 -3.81 13.94 20.27
CA GLN A 309 -3.62 15.33 19.87
C GLN A 309 -2.13 15.66 19.74
N ALA A 310 -1.29 15.24 20.69
CA ALA A 310 0.16 15.41 20.58
C ALA A 310 0.74 14.71 19.33
N GLY A 311 0.23 13.53 18.98
CA GLY A 311 0.60 12.84 17.75
C GLY A 311 0.07 13.52 16.49
N ALA A 312 -1.14 14.08 16.53
CA ALA A 312 -1.69 14.90 15.44
C ALA A 312 -0.83 16.15 15.21
N ASP A 313 -0.37 16.83 16.26
CA ASP A 313 0.56 17.96 16.15
C ASP A 313 1.89 17.55 15.50
N LYS A 314 2.46 16.39 15.86
CA LYS A 314 3.65 15.83 15.20
C LYS A 314 3.41 15.59 13.72
N ALA A 315 2.26 15.01 13.36
CA ALA A 315 1.88 14.73 11.99
C ALA A 315 1.67 16.02 11.18
N ARG A 316 0.92 16.99 11.72
CA ARG A 316 0.59 18.25 11.05
C ARG A 316 1.80 19.14 10.76
N LYS A 317 2.83 19.08 11.61
CA LYS A 317 4.13 19.73 11.33
C LYS A 317 4.75 19.28 10.01
N GLN A 318 4.39 18.10 9.51
CA GLN A 318 4.88 17.55 8.24
C GLN A 318 3.84 17.70 7.12
N ALA A 319 2.56 17.48 7.43
CA ALA A 319 1.47 17.58 6.47
C ALA A 319 1.28 19.01 5.95
N LEU A 320 1.32 20.02 6.83
CA LEU A 320 1.00 21.40 6.47
C LEU A 320 1.98 21.99 5.43
N PRO A 321 3.32 21.90 5.59
CA PRO A 321 4.25 22.38 4.56
C PRO A 321 4.06 21.69 3.21
N LEU A 322 3.90 20.35 3.21
CA LEU A 322 3.66 19.60 1.98
C LEU A 322 2.36 20.06 1.31
N MET A 323 1.27 20.18 2.07
CA MET A 323 -0.02 20.64 1.55
C MET A 323 0.08 22.04 0.94
N GLN A 324 0.84 22.96 1.54
CA GLN A 324 1.10 24.28 0.97
C GLN A 324 1.83 24.20 -0.38
N GLU A 325 2.86 23.35 -0.50
CA GLU A 325 3.55 23.11 -1.77
C GLU A 325 2.61 22.55 -2.84
N LEU A 326 1.76 21.57 -2.46
CA LEU A 326 0.79 20.95 -3.35
C LEU A 326 -0.28 21.94 -3.81
N ARG A 327 -0.81 22.78 -2.92
CA ARG A 327 -1.75 23.85 -3.27
C ARG A 327 -1.16 24.78 -4.31
N VAL A 328 0.11 25.19 -4.15
CA VAL A 328 0.79 26.02 -5.15
C VAL A 328 0.95 25.27 -6.48
N ALA A 329 1.32 23.99 -6.44
CA ALA A 329 1.48 23.15 -7.62
C ALA A 329 0.21 23.05 -8.46
N VAL A 330 -0.94 22.89 -7.79
CA VAL A 330 -2.26 22.80 -8.45
C VAL A 330 -2.88 24.16 -8.78
N GLY A 331 -2.17 25.26 -8.49
CA GLY A 331 -2.61 26.62 -8.80
C GLY A 331 -3.48 27.30 -7.73
N LEU A 332 -3.70 26.68 -6.57
CA LEU A 332 -4.42 27.24 -5.42
C LEU A 332 -3.53 28.13 -4.54
N ARG A 333 -2.84 29.08 -5.19
CA ARG A 333 -1.91 30.03 -4.55
C ARG A 333 -2.56 31.39 -4.29
N ASN A 334 -1.91 32.22 -3.49
CA ASN A 334 -2.32 33.60 -3.25
C ASN A 334 -2.34 34.39 -4.57
N LEU A 335 -3.39 35.18 -4.83
CA LEU A 335 -3.54 36.01 -6.03
C LEU A 335 -2.44 37.07 -6.17
N ASN A 336 -1.82 37.48 -5.06
CA ASN A 336 -0.68 38.40 -5.03
C ASN A 336 0.65 37.71 -5.36
N ALA A 337 0.70 36.37 -5.37
CA ALA A 337 1.80 35.66 -5.98
C ALA A 337 1.64 35.89 -7.49
N GLY A 338 2.39 36.87 -8.02
CA GLY A 338 2.29 37.36 -9.39
C GLY A 338 2.14 36.22 -10.40
N ALA A 339 1.51 36.51 -11.54
CA ALA A 339 1.20 35.53 -12.57
C ALA A 339 2.44 34.66 -12.88
N VAL A 340 2.51 33.46 -12.30
CA VAL A 340 3.40 32.44 -12.84
C VAL A 340 2.84 32.23 -14.22
N ALA A 341 3.69 32.50 -15.23
CA ALA A 341 3.41 32.23 -16.62
C ALA A 341 2.61 30.94 -16.67
N GLY A 342 1.45 30.98 -17.35
CA GLY A 342 0.63 29.79 -17.51
C GLY A 342 1.48 28.65 -18.07
N LYS A 343 0.89 27.48 -18.29
CA LYS A 343 1.48 26.52 -19.24
C LYS A 343 1.54 27.19 -20.63
N GLN A 344 2.46 28.14 -20.85
CA GLN A 344 3.17 28.31 -22.08
C GLN A 344 3.65 26.90 -22.35
N GLY A 345 3.10 26.29 -23.41
CA GLY A 345 3.54 24.99 -23.88
C GLY A 345 5.04 24.98 -23.74
N LYS A 346 5.54 24.02 -22.95
CA LYS A 346 6.96 23.82 -22.66
C LYS A 346 7.72 24.33 -23.88
N LYS A 347 8.36 25.51 -23.79
CA LYS A 347 9.54 25.72 -24.60
C LYS A 347 10.40 24.60 -24.09
N ASP A 348 10.46 23.52 -24.87
CA ASP A 348 11.34 22.42 -24.58
C ASP A 348 12.66 23.11 -24.27
N LYS A 349 13.15 22.93 -23.03
CA LYS A 349 14.60 23.00 -22.82
C LYS A 349 15.15 22.25 -24.01
N ASP A 350 16.00 22.88 -24.80
CA ASP A 350 16.61 22.30 -26.00
C ASP A 350 17.10 20.90 -25.63
N LYS A 351 16.22 19.92 -25.85
CA LYS A 351 16.47 18.54 -25.47
C LYS A 351 17.04 18.07 -26.77
N GLY A 352 18.35 17.82 -26.80
CA GLY A 352 19.00 17.25 -27.97
C GLY A 352 18.26 16.02 -28.49
N ALA A 353 18.69 15.52 -29.64
CA ALA A 353 18.07 14.34 -30.22
C ALA A 353 17.95 13.22 -29.18
N ARG A 354 16.84 12.46 -29.20
CA ARG A 354 16.58 11.44 -28.18
C ARG A 354 15.76 10.29 -28.71
N PHE A 355 16.02 9.11 -28.16
CA PHE A 355 15.15 7.95 -28.37
C PHE A 355 14.00 7.93 -27.35
N VAL A 356 12.80 7.58 -27.82
CA VAL A 356 11.61 7.38 -26.98
C VAL A 356 11.01 6.01 -27.29
N SER A 357 10.97 5.13 -26.28
CA SER A 357 10.28 3.84 -26.37
C SER A 357 8.82 3.96 -25.95
N PHE A 358 7.94 3.23 -26.64
CA PHE A 358 6.51 3.20 -26.36
C PHE A 358 5.89 1.84 -26.75
N ARG A 359 4.67 1.59 -26.26
CA ARG A 359 3.85 0.46 -26.73
C ARG A 359 2.89 0.94 -27.81
N ASP A 360 2.79 0.19 -28.90
CA ASP A 360 1.78 0.43 -29.92
C ASP A 360 0.39 -0.05 -29.44
N GLU A 361 -0.65 0.29 -30.21
CA GLU A 361 -2.05 -0.03 -29.89
C GLU A 361 -2.35 -1.53 -29.80
N THR A 362 -1.48 -2.37 -30.37
CA THR A 362 -1.60 -3.83 -30.35
C THR A 362 -0.63 -4.48 -29.36
N GLY A 363 -0.08 -3.68 -28.43
CA GLY A 363 0.73 -4.12 -27.29
C GLY A 363 2.19 -4.44 -27.59
N GLY A 364 2.67 -4.21 -28.81
CA GLY A 364 4.07 -4.41 -29.20
C GLY A 364 4.95 -3.23 -28.81
N PHE A 365 6.25 -3.46 -28.69
CA PHE A 365 7.22 -2.44 -28.31
C PHE A 365 7.82 -1.79 -29.56
N ARG A 366 7.87 -0.45 -29.58
CA ARG A 366 8.53 0.34 -30.62
C ARG A 366 9.36 1.45 -29.99
N PHE A 367 10.30 1.99 -30.74
CA PHE A 367 10.96 3.24 -30.40
C PHE A 367 10.88 4.22 -31.57
N ARG A 368 11.05 5.51 -31.26
CA ARG A 368 11.22 6.57 -32.24
C ARG A 368 12.45 7.41 -31.90
N LEU A 369 13.14 7.90 -32.92
CA LEU A 369 14.17 8.93 -32.78
C LEU A 369 13.51 10.29 -33.00
N LEU A 370 13.66 11.20 -32.04
CA LEU A 370 13.19 12.57 -32.14
C LEU A 370 14.38 13.52 -32.32
N ALA A 371 14.23 14.50 -33.20
CA ALA A 371 15.09 15.68 -33.29
C ALA A 371 14.94 16.57 -32.05
N ALA A 372 15.80 17.60 -31.94
CA ALA A 372 15.77 18.51 -30.79
C ALA A 372 14.48 19.34 -30.69
N ASP A 373 13.88 19.67 -31.84
CA ASP A 373 12.59 20.35 -31.96
C ASP A 373 11.38 19.39 -31.80
N GLY A 374 11.63 18.10 -31.55
CA GLY A 374 10.60 17.08 -31.37
C GLY A 374 10.10 16.45 -32.66
N GLU A 375 10.66 16.79 -33.83
CA GLU A 375 10.32 16.11 -35.08
C GLU A 375 10.71 14.61 -35.02
N GLU A 376 9.83 13.74 -35.49
CA GLU A 376 10.11 12.30 -35.60
C GLU A 376 10.99 12.02 -36.83
N LEU A 377 12.18 11.51 -36.58
CA LEU A 377 13.21 11.24 -37.60
C LEU A 377 13.25 9.76 -38.02
N LEU A 378 13.01 8.83 -37.08
CA LEU A 378 12.92 7.39 -37.34
C LEU A 378 11.83 6.77 -36.48
N LEU A 379 11.19 5.74 -37.02
CA LEU A 379 10.26 4.88 -36.31
C LEU A 379 10.68 3.42 -36.48
N SER A 380 10.89 2.72 -35.38
CA SER A 380 11.34 1.32 -35.40
C SER A 380 10.27 0.37 -35.92
N GLN A 381 10.68 -0.80 -36.39
CA GLN A 381 9.76 -1.94 -36.50
C GLN A 381 9.21 -2.36 -35.13
N ARG A 382 8.21 -3.26 -35.12
CA ARG A 382 7.61 -3.80 -33.90
C ARG A 382 8.50 -4.89 -33.28
N PHE A 383 8.66 -4.85 -31.96
CA PHE A 383 9.34 -5.87 -31.17
C PHE A 383 8.39 -6.55 -30.19
N ALA A 384 8.61 -7.84 -29.95
CA ALA A 384 7.86 -8.61 -28.95
C ALA A 384 8.35 -8.34 -27.51
N ASP A 385 9.63 -7.97 -27.36
CA ASP A 385 10.29 -7.73 -26.06
C ASP A 385 10.90 -6.32 -26.02
N PRO A 386 10.66 -5.51 -24.96
CA PRO A 386 11.29 -4.20 -24.79
C PRO A 386 12.82 -4.25 -24.78
N LYS A 387 13.43 -5.38 -24.39
CA LYS A 387 14.89 -5.53 -24.40
C LYS A 387 15.47 -5.52 -25.81
N GLN A 388 14.76 -6.05 -26.79
CA GLN A 388 15.18 -6.05 -28.20
C GLN A 388 15.17 -4.61 -28.76
N ALA A 389 14.11 -3.85 -28.46
CA ALA A 389 14.04 -2.43 -28.80
C ALA A 389 15.17 -1.63 -28.12
N GLY A 390 15.43 -1.91 -26.84
CA GLY A 390 16.53 -1.31 -26.06
C GLY A 390 17.92 -1.57 -26.64
N ALA A 391 18.20 -2.81 -27.03
CA ALA A 391 19.48 -3.21 -27.61
C ALA A 391 19.73 -2.51 -28.96
N LEU A 392 18.71 -2.40 -29.80
CA LEU A 392 18.83 -1.71 -31.09
C LEU A 392 19.02 -0.19 -30.95
N MET A 393 18.35 0.46 -30.00
CA MET A 393 18.60 1.89 -29.74
C MET A 393 20.06 2.14 -29.36
N ARG A 394 20.64 1.31 -28.48
CA ARG A 394 22.07 1.44 -28.11
C ARG A 394 22.98 1.22 -29.30
N ARG A 395 22.70 0.20 -30.09
CA ARG A 395 23.50 -0.13 -31.28
C ARG A 395 23.50 1.00 -32.31
N LEU A 396 22.35 1.66 -32.51
CA LEU A 396 22.23 2.87 -33.34
C LEU A 396 23.00 4.09 -32.81
N GLN A 397 23.33 4.13 -31.51
CA GLN A 397 24.16 5.18 -30.90
C GLN A 397 25.65 4.86 -30.96
N GLU A 398 26.02 3.57 -31.04
CA GLU A 398 27.39 3.09 -31.04
C GLU A 398 28.01 3.03 -32.45
N GLU A 399 27.20 2.74 -33.47
CA GLU A 399 27.63 2.69 -34.87
C GLU A 399 27.60 4.08 -35.53
N THR A 400 28.44 4.32 -36.55
CA THR A 400 28.42 5.63 -37.21
C THR A 400 27.15 5.79 -38.04
N ALA A 401 26.57 6.99 -38.03
CA ALA A 401 25.32 7.25 -38.74
C ALA A 401 25.42 7.02 -40.27
N ALA A 402 26.63 7.03 -40.84
CA ALA A 402 26.87 6.69 -42.23
C ALA A 402 26.77 5.18 -42.52
N ASP A 403 27.11 4.35 -41.54
CA ASP A 403 27.09 2.88 -41.67
C ASP A 403 25.69 2.31 -41.49
N VAL A 404 24.88 2.93 -40.62
CA VAL A 404 23.53 2.44 -40.29
C VAL A 404 22.42 3.10 -41.10
N LEU A 405 22.60 4.27 -41.70
CA LEU A 405 21.53 4.93 -42.48
C LEU A 405 21.73 4.78 -43.99
N GLN A 406 20.76 4.14 -44.63
CA GLN A 406 20.73 3.93 -46.07
C GLN A 406 19.56 4.68 -46.69
N ALA A 407 19.80 5.31 -47.85
CA ALA A 407 18.73 5.81 -48.69
C ALA A 407 17.92 4.62 -49.26
N SER A 408 16.61 4.77 -49.29
CA SER A 408 15.66 3.79 -49.83
C SER A 408 14.79 4.49 -50.87
N GLY A 409 14.15 3.74 -51.78
CA GLY A 409 13.45 4.31 -52.94
C GLY A 409 12.39 5.38 -52.63
N GLU A 410 11.82 5.40 -51.42
CA GLU A 410 10.81 6.38 -50.97
C GLU A 410 11.24 7.19 -49.74
N GLY A 411 12.52 7.11 -49.32
CA GLY A 411 13.01 7.81 -48.12
C GLY A 411 14.35 7.29 -47.62
N TYR A 412 14.48 7.05 -46.32
CA TYR A 412 15.68 6.44 -45.73
C TYR A 412 15.31 5.48 -44.59
N ALA A 413 16.20 4.54 -44.34
CA ALA A 413 16.04 3.52 -43.32
C ALA A 413 17.32 3.33 -42.52
N ALA A 414 17.16 2.95 -41.26
CA ALA A 414 18.22 2.42 -40.44
C ALA A 414 18.34 0.91 -40.67
N VAL A 415 19.48 0.48 -41.19
CA VAL A 415 19.79 -0.91 -41.56
C VAL A 415 20.95 -1.37 -40.70
N ILE A 416 20.77 -2.50 -40.02
CA ILE A 416 21.77 -3.12 -39.17
C ILE A 416 21.91 -4.59 -39.61
N ASP A 417 23.13 -5.04 -39.89
CA ASP A 417 23.42 -6.39 -40.43
C ASP A 417 22.58 -6.77 -41.66
N GLY A 418 22.25 -5.79 -42.52
CA GLY A 418 21.43 -5.99 -43.71
C GLY A 418 19.93 -6.10 -43.44
N VAL A 419 19.47 -5.86 -42.20
CA VAL A 419 18.05 -5.86 -41.82
C VAL A 419 17.60 -4.44 -41.49
N THR A 420 16.48 -4.01 -42.08
CA THR A 420 15.85 -2.74 -41.72
C THR A 420 15.26 -2.81 -40.31
N VAL A 421 15.73 -1.94 -39.43
CA VAL A 421 15.31 -1.89 -38.01
C VAL A 421 14.45 -0.68 -37.68
N ALA A 422 14.57 0.40 -38.46
CA ALA A 422 13.72 1.58 -38.37
C ALA A 422 13.66 2.29 -39.72
N GLU A 423 12.58 3.02 -39.97
CA GLU A 423 12.35 3.75 -41.23
C GLU A 423 11.93 5.19 -40.95
N ALA A 424 12.09 6.05 -41.95
CA ALA A 424 11.50 7.39 -41.91
C ALA A 424 9.96 7.29 -41.75
N PRO A 425 9.32 8.13 -40.93
CA PRO A 425 7.87 8.07 -40.75
C PRO A 425 7.11 8.27 -42.06
N ALA A 426 6.08 7.46 -42.33
CA ALA A 426 5.29 7.53 -43.56
C ALA A 426 4.60 8.89 -43.81
N ALA A 427 4.40 9.69 -42.76
CA ALA A 427 3.83 11.04 -42.83
C ALA A 427 4.89 12.16 -42.92
N ALA A 428 6.16 11.80 -43.16
CA ALA A 428 7.26 12.74 -43.32
C ALA A 428 6.99 13.71 -44.50
N GLN A 429 6.84 14.99 -44.20
CA GLN A 429 6.80 16.06 -45.21
C GLN A 429 8.21 16.61 -45.42
N GLY A 430 8.55 16.97 -46.67
CA GLY A 430 9.82 17.62 -47.03
C GLY A 430 10.79 16.76 -47.84
N ASP A 431 11.96 17.33 -48.10
CA ASP A 431 13.04 16.71 -48.90
C ASP A 431 13.71 15.55 -48.15
N ALA A 432 13.77 14.37 -48.78
CA ALA A 432 14.29 13.15 -48.20
C ALA A 432 15.79 13.25 -47.86
N ASP A 433 16.57 13.95 -48.69
CA ASP A 433 18.01 14.13 -48.47
C ASP A 433 18.30 15.07 -47.30
N ALA A 434 17.51 16.13 -47.14
CA ALA A 434 17.59 17.02 -46.00
C ALA A 434 17.24 16.30 -44.68
N ARG A 435 16.21 15.45 -44.69
CA ARG A 435 15.81 14.66 -43.52
C ARG A 435 16.80 13.57 -43.17
N LEU A 436 17.40 12.91 -44.17
CA LEU A 436 18.48 11.95 -43.97
C LEU A 436 19.69 12.62 -43.32
N THR A 437 20.08 13.80 -43.80
CA THR A 437 21.17 14.61 -43.22
C THR A 437 20.86 14.97 -41.76
N ARG A 438 19.65 15.44 -41.50
CA ARG A 438 19.19 15.76 -40.13
C ARG A 438 19.17 14.54 -39.20
N THR A 439 18.82 13.37 -39.72
CA THR A 439 18.84 12.11 -38.97
C THR A 439 20.27 11.68 -38.65
N ARG A 440 21.23 11.89 -39.56
CA ARG A 440 22.65 11.66 -39.29
C ARG A 440 23.18 12.55 -38.18
N GLU A 441 22.83 13.84 -38.21
CA GLU A 441 23.23 14.80 -37.17
C GLU A 441 22.63 14.43 -35.80
N ALA A 442 21.36 14.00 -35.78
CA ALA A 442 20.68 13.56 -34.58
C ALA A 442 21.34 12.31 -33.95
N LEU A 443 21.63 11.28 -34.76
CA LEU A 443 22.36 10.10 -34.28
C LEU A 443 23.78 10.43 -33.85
N ALA A 444 24.49 11.29 -34.58
CA ALA A 444 25.83 11.74 -34.21
C ALA A 444 25.83 12.52 -32.89
N SER A 445 24.80 13.34 -32.61
CA SER A 445 24.65 14.04 -31.33
C SER A 445 24.36 13.11 -30.15
N LEU A 446 23.88 11.90 -30.43
CA LEU A 446 23.65 10.83 -29.45
C LEU A 446 24.87 9.91 -29.29
N ALA A 447 25.81 9.94 -30.23
CA ALA A 447 27.03 9.18 -30.20
C ALA A 447 28.07 9.89 -29.32
N LYS A 448 28.12 9.50 -28.03
CA LYS A 448 29.01 9.94 -26.94
C LYS A 448 28.61 11.21 -26.16
N GLU A 449 27.82 10.97 -25.11
CA GLU A 449 28.31 11.15 -23.72
C GLU A 449 28.79 9.79 -23.17
#